data_AF-A0A026WDC9-F1
#
_entry.id   AF-A0A026WDC9-F1
#
_cell.length_a   1.000
_cell.length_b   1.000
_cell.length_c   1.000
_cell.angle_alpha   90.00
_cell.angle_beta   90.00
_cell.angle_gamma   90.00
#
_symmetry.space_group_name_H-M   'P 1'
#
loop_
_entity.id
_entity.type
_entity.pdbx_description
1 polymer ?
#
loop_
_entity_poly.entity_id
_entity_poly.type
_entity_poly.pdbx_seq_one_letter_code
_entity_poly.pdbx_strand_id
1 'polypeptide(L)' 'VYASDAVAERTVQKWFARFKRGDFNVEDQERSGRPSAVDDDQIAALIESNPRYTTRDIATDATEILHISNSIDR' A
#
# COMPACT_ATOMS: atom_id res chain seq x y z
N VAL A 1 9.64 -16.51 -32.69
CA VAL A 1 9.15 -15.16 -32.30
C VAL A 1 8.03 -15.37 -31.29
N TYR A 2 7.99 -14.55 -30.23
CA TYR A 2 7.28 -14.71 -28.93
C TYR A 2 5.74 -14.85 -28.94
N ALA A 3 5.13 -15.51 -29.94
CA ALA A 3 3.68 -15.49 -30.22
C ALA A 3 2.77 -15.66 -29.00
N SER A 4 2.95 -16.71 -28.19
CA SER A 4 2.12 -16.97 -27.01
C SER A 4 2.46 -16.12 -25.80
N ASP A 5 3.70 -15.65 -25.72
CA ASP A 5 4.23 -14.90 -24.58
C ASP A 5 4.22 -13.37 -24.84
N ALA A 6 3.61 -12.95 -25.94
CA ALA A 6 3.48 -11.56 -26.32
C ALA A 6 2.47 -10.85 -25.41
N VAL A 7 2.74 -9.57 -25.15
CA VAL A 7 1.83 -8.71 -24.39
C VAL A 7 0.51 -8.51 -25.13
N ALA A 8 -0.59 -8.47 -24.38
CA ALA A 8 -1.91 -8.22 -24.94
C ALA A 8 -1.99 -6.84 -25.63
N GLU A 9 -2.82 -6.72 -26.68
CA GLU A 9 -3.01 -5.47 -27.43
C GLU A 9 -3.37 -4.28 -26.53
N ARG A 10 -4.21 -4.50 -25.52
CA ARG A 10 -4.59 -3.48 -24.52
C ARG A 10 -3.38 -2.90 -23.79
N THR A 11 -2.37 -3.72 -23.51
CA THR A 11 -1.13 -3.29 -22.87
C THR A 11 -0.33 -2.41 -23.83
N VAL A 12 -0.21 -2.80 -25.10
CA VAL A 12 0.48 -2.02 -26.13
C VAL A 12 -0.16 -0.63 -26.33
N GLN A 13 -1.49 -0.57 -26.42
CA GLN A 13 -2.22 0.70 -26.58
C GLN A 13 -1.96 1.67 -25.41
N LYS A 14 -1.93 1.15 -24.17
CA LYS A 14 -1.62 1.95 -22.97
C LYS A 14 -0.20 2.51 -23.02
N TRP A 15 0.79 1.67 -23.35
CA TRP A 15 2.18 2.11 -23.49
C TRP A 15 2.34 3.16 -24.58
N PHE A 16 1.72 2.97 -25.73
CA PHE A 16 1.77 3.94 -26.82
C PHE A 16 1.19 5.31 -26.42
N ALA A 17 0.11 5.32 -25.64
CA ALA A 17 -0.45 6.56 -25.10
C ALA A 17 0.49 7.27 -24.12
N ARG A 18 1.24 6.53 -23.29
CA ARG A 18 2.28 7.08 -22.39
C ARG A 18 3.43 7.69 -23.19
N PHE A 19 3.96 6.95 -24.17
CA PHE A 19 5.04 7.43 -25.02
C PHE A 19 4.65 8.69 -25.81
N LYS A 20 3.42 8.79 -26.32
CA LYS A 20 2.94 10.03 -26.97
C LYS A 20 2.90 11.24 -26.04
N ARG A 21 2.83 11.03 -24.72
CA ARG A 21 2.87 12.10 -23.70
C ARG A 21 4.30 12.46 -23.27
N GLY A 22 5.31 11.80 -23.84
CA GLY A 22 6.72 11.98 -23.47
C GLY A 22 7.15 11.19 -22.23
N ASP A 23 6.28 10.34 -21.67
CA ASP A 23 6.65 9.42 -20.59
C ASP A 23 7.26 8.15 -21.18
N PHE A 24 8.58 8.09 -21.18
CA PHE A 24 9.37 6.96 -21.65
C PHE A 24 9.90 6.07 -20.51
N ASN A 25 9.43 6.27 -19.26
CA ASN A 25 9.85 5.43 -18.16
C ASN A 25 9.21 4.03 -18.28
N VAL A 26 10.05 3.04 -18.56
CA VAL A 26 9.65 1.63 -18.72
C VAL A 26 9.67 0.84 -17.43
N GLU A 27 10.27 1.38 -16.37
CA GLU A 27 10.34 0.71 -15.08
C GLU A 27 8.95 0.66 -14.43
N ASP A 28 8.74 -0.38 -13.63
CA ASP A 28 7.55 -0.48 -12.81
C ASP A 28 7.57 0.65 -11.77
N GLN A 29 6.57 1.51 -11.86
CA GLN A 29 6.36 2.57 -10.88
C GLN A 29 5.90 1.97 -9.54
N GLU A 30 6.07 2.75 -8.48
CA GLU A 30 5.55 2.40 -7.16
C GLU A 30 4.07 2.03 -7.28
N ARG A 31 3.75 0.79 -6.87
CA ARG A 31 2.39 0.30 -6.93
C ARG A 31 1.67 0.81 -5.70
N SER A 32 0.47 1.36 -5.89
CA SER A 32 -0.43 1.61 -4.77
C SER A 32 -0.73 0.27 -4.09
N GLY A 33 -0.11 0.03 -2.94
CA GLY A 33 -0.45 -1.09 -2.08
C GLY A 33 -1.82 -0.93 -1.45
N ARG A 34 -2.25 -1.92 -0.67
CA ARG A 34 -3.36 -1.71 0.27
C ARG A 34 -2.88 -0.68 1.31
N PRO A 35 -3.60 0.44 1.52
CA PRO A 35 -3.27 1.36 2.59
C PRO A 35 -3.21 0.61 3.92
N SER A 36 -2.17 0.84 4.72
CA SER A 36 -2.15 0.34 6.09
C SER A 36 -3.32 0.96 6.85
N ALA A 37 -4.02 0.15 7.63
CA ALA A 37 -5.08 0.66 8.49
C ALA A 37 -4.49 1.32 9.75
N VAL A 38 -3.26 0.97 10.12
CA VAL A 38 -2.58 1.41 11.35
C VAL A 38 -1.39 2.29 10.96
N ASP A 39 -1.19 3.35 11.74
CA ASP A 39 -0.03 4.24 11.64
C ASP A 39 1.18 3.65 12.39
N ASP A 40 2.34 3.65 11.74
CA ASP A 40 3.57 3.07 12.27
C ASP A 40 4.05 3.83 13.52
N ASP A 41 3.81 5.14 13.60
CA ASP A 41 4.17 5.96 14.76
C ASP A 41 3.38 5.56 16.02
N GLN A 42 2.12 5.13 15.84
CA GLN A 42 1.29 4.64 16.95
C GLN A 42 1.78 3.28 17.46
N ILE A 43 2.20 2.40 16.54
CA ILE A 43 2.81 1.11 16.90
C ILE A 43 4.11 1.34 17.66
N ALA A 44 4.95 2.27 17.20
CA ALA A 44 6.20 2.62 17.86
C ALA A 44 5.96 3.14 19.29
N ALA A 45 5.00 4.06 19.48
CA ALA A 45 4.65 4.60 20.79
C ALA A 45 4.16 3.51 21.77
N LEU A 46 3.37 2.54 21.30
CA LEU A 46 2.95 1.40 22.13
C LEU A 46 4.14 0.56 22.60
N ILE A 47 5.05 0.21 21.69
CA ILE A 47 6.25 -0.57 22.00
C ILE A 47 7.16 0.18 22.98
N GLU A 48 7.35 1.49 22.79
CA GLU A 48 8.15 2.32 23.70
C GLU A 48 7.55 2.41 25.11
N SER A 49 6.23 2.54 25.22
CA SER A 49 5.55 2.59 26.51
C SER A 49 5.68 1.30 27.30
N ASN A 50 5.69 0.16 26.61
CA ASN A 50 5.85 -1.15 27.22
C ASN A 50 6.54 -2.13 26.26
N PRO A 51 7.87 -2.28 26.39
CA PRO A 51 8.66 -3.18 25.55
C PRO A 51 8.30 -4.67 25.67
N ARG A 52 7.42 -5.05 26.61
CA ARG A 52 6.96 -6.42 26.80
C ARG A 52 5.70 -6.76 26.00
N TYR A 53 5.15 -5.80 25.26
CA TYR A 53 3.99 -6.07 24.43
C TYR A 53 4.24 -7.17 23.42
N THR A 54 3.32 -8.13 23.34
CA THR A 54 3.34 -9.12 22.27
C THR A 54 2.69 -8.53 21.01
N THR A 55 2.99 -9.10 19.84
CA THR A 55 2.35 -8.70 18.58
C THR A 55 0.83 -8.81 18.65
N ARG A 56 0.29 -9.74 19.47
CA ARG A 56 -1.15 -9.89 19.66
C ARG A 56 -1.74 -8.73 20.46
N ASP A 57 -1.06 -8.32 21.52
CA ASP A 57 -1.49 -7.18 22.34
C ASP A 57 -1.48 -5.90 21.50
N ILE A 58 -0.42 -5.68 20.72
CA ILE A 58 -0.32 -4.54 19.79
C ILE A 58 -1.46 -4.58 18.77
N ALA A 59 -1.77 -5.74 18.20
CA ALA A 59 -2.87 -5.86 17.26
C ALA A 59 -4.23 -5.55 17.91
N THR A 60 -4.45 -5.99 19.15
CA THR A 60 -5.67 -5.67 19.90
C THR A 60 -5.75 -4.16 20.20
N ASP A 61 -4.72 -3.61 20.85
CA ASP A 61 -4.69 -2.21 21.28
C ASP A 61 -4.73 -1.25 20.08
N ALA A 62 -3.99 -1.54 19.00
CA ALA A 62 -4.02 -0.75 17.77
C ALA A 62 -5.39 -0.80 17.08
N THR A 63 -6.10 -1.94 17.12
CA THR A 63 -7.46 -1.99 16.59
C THR A 63 -8.47 -1.21 17.44
N GLU A 64 -8.33 -1.19 18.77
CA GLU A 64 -9.20 -0.38 19.64
C GLU A 64 -9.04 1.12 19.35
N ILE A 65 -7.80 1.58 19.14
CA ILE A 65 -7.50 2.97 18.76
C ILE A 65 -8.18 3.33 17.42
N LEU A 66 -8.11 2.45 16.42
CA LEU A 66 -8.74 2.69 15.11
C LEU A 66 -10.28 2.72 15.15
N HIS A 67 -10.93 1.99 16.05
CA HIS A 67 -12.40 2.01 16.15
C HIS A 67 -12.91 3.31 16.80
N ILE A 68 -12.13 3.93 17.68
CA ILE A 68 -12.48 5.20 18.33
C ILE A 68 -12.37 6.36 17.33
N SER A 69 -11.27 6.45 16.57
CA SER A 69 -11.07 7.53 15.59
C SER A 69 -12.12 7.50 14.48
N ASN A 70 -12.42 6.33 13.92
CA ASN A 70 -13.44 6.18 12.86
C ASN A 70 -14.88 6.47 13.33
N SER A 71 -15.14 6.44 14.64
CA SER A 71 -16.45 6.78 15.22
C SER A 71 -16.59 8.27 15.57
N ILE A 72 -15.49 9.01 15.66
CA ILE A 72 -15.48 10.45 15.96
C ILE A 72 -15.54 11.28 14.67
N ASP A 73 -15.03 10.74 13.57
CA ASP A 73 -15.03 11.39 12.24
C ASP A 73 -16.33 11.19 11.43
N ARG A 74 -17.46 10.83 12.07
CA ARG A 74 -18.74 10.55 11.39
C ARG A 74 -19.91 11.40 11.86
#